data_AF-A0A2A2QA19-F1
#
_entry.id   AF-A0A2A2QA19-F1
#
_cell.length_a   1.000
_cell.length_b   1.000
_cell.length_c   1.000
_cell.angle_alpha   90.00
_cell.angle_beta   90.00
_cell.angle_gamma   90.00
#
_symmetry.space_group_name_H-M   'P 1'
#
loop_
_entity.id
_entity.type
_entity.pdbx_description
1 polymer ?
#
loop_
_entity_poly.entity_id
_entity_poly.type
_entity_poly.pdbx_seq_one_letter_code
_entity_poly.pdbx_strand_id
1 'polypeptide(L)'
;MFVALACVAPSAALAAESQTVGLFEKTLTKKVGYTFLLSLPEGYAADPAKQWPLLVFLHGSGERGSNPWLVAKHGPPKVIRGGAPEIAPAAGDVPLPPETPEAQAQREKSAAMLRTNFIVVSPQCPSGTSWN
;
A
#
# COMPACT_ATOMS: atom_id res chain seq x y z
N MET A 1 45.09 -29.09 29.51
CA MET A 1 44.25 -27.98 29.98
C MET A 1 44.57 -26.75 29.12
N PHE A 2 43.87 -26.57 28.01
CA PHE A 2 44.02 -25.38 27.16
C PHE A 2 42.68 -24.96 26.57
N VAL A 3 42.30 -23.73 26.91
CA VAL A 3 41.48 -22.75 26.17
C VAL A 3 40.17 -23.23 25.54
N ALA A 4 39.06 -22.72 26.08
CA ALA A 4 37.75 -22.80 25.45
C ALA A 4 37.70 -21.94 24.17
N LEU A 5 37.21 -22.52 23.07
CA LEU A 5 36.82 -21.77 21.88
C LEU A 5 35.32 -21.45 21.96
N ALA A 6 35.00 -20.26 22.48
CA ALA A 6 33.66 -19.72 22.38
C ALA A 6 33.41 -19.28 20.93
N CYS A 7 32.54 -20.00 20.21
CA CYS A 7 32.06 -19.56 18.90
C CYS A 7 31.13 -18.36 19.07
N VAL A 8 31.72 -17.16 19.10
CA VAL A 8 30.99 -15.90 19.00
C VAL A 8 30.32 -15.83 17.62
N ALA A 9 28.99 -15.79 17.59
CA ALA A 9 28.23 -15.67 16.35
C ALA A 9 28.44 -14.27 15.71
N PRO A 10 28.91 -14.16 14.45
CA PRO A 10 29.03 -12.86 13.80
C PRO A 10 27.67 -12.34 13.31
N SER A 11 27.15 -11.35 14.05
CA SER A 11 26.48 -10.14 13.55
C SER A 11 25.63 -10.25 12.26
N ALA A 12 24.31 -10.32 12.42
CA ALA A 12 23.37 -9.98 11.35
C ALA A 12 23.23 -8.45 11.21
N ALA A 13 24.21 -7.79 10.58
CA ALA A 13 24.17 -6.33 10.38
C ALA A 13 24.90 -5.88 9.09
N LEU A 14 24.20 -5.92 7.96
CA LEU A 14 24.43 -5.02 6.81
C LEU A 14 23.08 -4.61 6.24
N ALA A 15 22.63 -3.40 6.55
CA ALA A 15 21.47 -2.77 5.95
C ALA A 15 21.91 -1.74 4.89
N ALA A 16 21.96 -2.18 3.63
CA ALA A 16 22.05 -1.37 2.42
C ALA A 16 21.33 -2.17 1.33
N GLU A 17 20.52 -1.59 0.44
CA GLU A 17 20.55 -0.23 -0.14
C GLU A 17 19.15 0.42 -0.15
N SER A 18 19.06 1.76 -0.03
CA SER A 18 17.79 2.49 0.16
C SER A 18 17.34 3.32 -1.06
N GLN A 19 17.29 2.66 -2.23
CA GLN A 19 16.87 3.17 -3.56
C GLN A 19 17.88 4.02 -4.36
N THR A 20 18.30 3.46 -5.51
CA THR A 20 18.53 4.12 -6.82
C THR A 20 18.09 3.12 -7.92
N VAL A 21 17.98 3.36 -9.24
CA VAL A 21 18.21 4.50 -10.16
C VAL A 21 16.91 4.68 -11.00
N GLY A 22 16.72 5.79 -11.72
CA GLY A 22 15.56 5.94 -12.62
C GLY A 22 15.75 6.84 -13.85
N LEU A 23 14.88 6.64 -14.84
CA LEU A 23 14.54 7.57 -15.92
C LEU A 23 13.04 7.40 -16.22
N PHE A 24 12.32 8.50 -16.41
CA PHE A 24 10.92 8.50 -16.83
C PHE A 24 10.72 9.60 -17.87
N GLU A 25 10.41 9.22 -19.10
CA GLU A 25 10.22 10.17 -20.21
C GLU A 25 8.82 10.05 -20.83
N LYS A 26 8.35 11.19 -21.35
CA LYS A 26 6.92 11.46 -21.53
C LYS A 26 6.70 12.57 -22.55
N THR A 27 6.00 12.23 -23.64
CA THR A 27 5.31 13.22 -24.50
C THR A 27 3.86 12.79 -24.62
N LEU A 28 2.93 13.56 -24.03
CA LEU A 28 1.49 13.27 -24.07
C LEU A 28 0.72 14.34 -24.82
N THR A 29 -0.05 13.92 -25.83
CA THR A 29 -1.21 14.67 -26.34
C THR A 29 -2.41 13.73 -26.41
N LYS A 30 -2.92 13.32 -25.24
CA LYS A 30 -4.11 12.47 -25.07
C LYS A 30 -4.86 12.92 -23.83
N LYS A 31 -6.18 13.07 -23.92
CA LYS A 31 -7.04 13.24 -22.73
C LYS A 31 -7.09 11.91 -21.97
N VAL A 32 -6.47 11.86 -20.80
CA VAL A 32 -6.55 10.73 -19.87
C VAL A 32 -7.47 11.14 -18.71
N GLY A 33 -8.35 10.23 -18.30
CA GLY A 33 -9.24 10.45 -17.16
C GLY A 33 -9.70 9.11 -16.60
N TYR A 34 -9.83 9.06 -15.28
CA TYR A 34 -10.23 7.89 -14.50
C TYR A 34 -11.00 8.38 -13.27
N THR A 35 -11.94 7.58 -12.79
CA THR A 35 -12.46 7.74 -11.43
C THR A 35 -11.38 7.28 -10.44
N PHE A 36 -11.36 7.81 -9.22
CA PHE A 36 -10.35 7.46 -8.23
C PHE A 36 -10.92 7.53 -6.82
N LEU A 37 -10.32 6.76 -5.91
CA LEU A 37 -10.45 6.99 -4.48
C LEU A 37 -9.38 8.00 -4.03
N LEU A 38 -9.78 8.94 -3.18
CA LEU A 38 -8.91 9.91 -2.54
C LEU A 38 -8.99 9.73 -1.03
N SER A 39 -7.84 9.67 -0.37
CA SER A 39 -7.74 9.85 1.08
C SER A 39 -6.83 11.04 1.34
N LEU A 40 -7.36 12.03 2.05
CA LEU A 40 -6.62 13.18 2.54
C LEU A 40 -6.25 12.93 4.00
N PRO A 41 -5.04 13.33 4.43
CA PRO A 41 -4.61 13.12 5.79
C PRO A 41 -5.34 14.05 6.77
N GLU A 42 -5.39 13.67 8.05
CA GLU A 42 -6.00 14.49 9.09
C GLU A 42 -5.34 15.88 9.16
N GLY A 43 -6.16 16.93 9.25
CA GLY A 43 -5.69 18.31 9.21
C GLY A 43 -5.19 18.80 7.84
N TYR A 44 -5.41 18.08 6.74
CA TYR A 44 -4.99 18.49 5.38
C TYR A 44 -5.31 19.95 5.03
N ALA A 45 -6.52 20.42 5.38
CA ALA A 45 -6.98 21.77 5.08
C ALA A 45 -6.64 22.83 6.16
N ALA A 46 -5.99 22.45 7.26
CA ALA A 46 -5.70 23.36 8.37
C ALA A 46 -4.54 24.34 8.09
N ASP A 47 -3.60 23.94 7.23
CA ASP A 47 -2.50 24.77 6.76
C ASP A 47 -2.35 24.65 5.23
N PRO A 48 -2.82 25.64 4.45
CA PRO A 48 -2.68 25.65 3.00
C PRO A 48 -1.24 25.72 2.49
N ALA A 49 -0.27 26.08 3.32
CA ALA A 49 1.15 26.10 2.95
C ALA A 49 1.82 24.72 3.12
N LYS A 50 1.21 23.80 3.87
CA LYS A 50 1.76 22.47 4.15
C LYS A 50 1.73 21.59 2.90
N GLN A 51 2.92 21.17 2.45
CA GLN A 51 3.07 20.14 1.43
C GLN A 51 2.93 18.75 2.06
N TRP A 52 2.32 17.84 1.32
CA TRP A 52 2.08 16.46 1.74
C TRP A 52 2.65 15.48 0.69
N PRO A 53 3.30 14.38 1.10
CA PRO A 53 3.73 13.36 0.16
C PRO A 53 2.52 12.65 -0.45
N LEU A 54 2.62 12.37 -1.75
CA LEU A 54 1.59 11.68 -2.52
C LEU A 54 1.97 10.20 -2.70
N LEU A 55 1.08 9.31 -2.27
CA LEU A 55 1.12 7.89 -2.62
C LEU A 55 0.10 7.61 -3.72
N VAL A 56 0.57 7.23 -4.91
CA VAL A 56 -0.28 6.70 -5.98
C VAL A 56 -0.28 5.17 -5.88
N PHE A 57 -1.42 4.58 -5.55
CA PHE A 57 -1.58 3.13 -5.49
C PHE A 57 -2.33 2.62 -6.73
N LEU A 58 -1.65 1.81 -7.54
CA LEU A 58 -2.24 1.14 -8.70
C LEU A 58 -2.63 -0.29 -8.34
N HIS A 59 -3.90 -0.63 -8.58
CA HIS A 59 -4.45 -1.95 -8.25
C HIS A 59 -4.20 -3.00 -9.36
N GLY A 60 -4.50 -4.26 -9.06
CA GLY A 60 -4.36 -5.39 -9.97
C GLY A 60 -5.52 -5.53 -10.95
N SER A 61 -5.51 -6.59 -11.76
CA SER A 61 -6.60 -6.89 -12.69
C SER A 61 -7.93 -7.23 -11.98
N GLY A 62 -7.88 -7.76 -10.76
CA GLY A 62 -9.04 -8.19 -9.98
C GLY A 62 -9.95 -7.06 -9.47
N GLU A 63 -9.48 -5.81 -9.51
CA GLU A 63 -10.23 -4.63 -9.05
C GLU A 63 -10.67 -3.73 -10.21
N ARG A 64 -10.38 -4.09 -11.47
CA ARG A 64 -10.79 -3.33 -12.66
C ARG A 64 -12.31 -3.27 -12.79
N GLY A 65 -12.84 -2.12 -13.18
CA GLY A 65 -14.28 -1.96 -13.40
C GLY A 65 -14.76 -0.52 -13.57
N SER A 66 -16.08 -0.35 -13.62
CA SER A 66 -16.74 0.96 -13.57
C SER A 66 -16.97 1.47 -12.14
N ASN A 67 -17.03 0.56 -11.16
CA ASN A 67 -17.21 0.91 -9.75
C ASN A 67 -15.86 1.27 -9.09
N PRO A 68 -15.62 2.53 -8.66
CA PRO A 68 -14.35 2.92 -8.04
C PRO A 68 -14.11 2.23 -6.68
N TRP A 69 -15.15 1.71 -6.02
CA TRP A 69 -14.99 1.02 -4.73
C TRP A 69 -14.33 -0.35 -4.83
N LEU A 70 -14.21 -0.94 -6.03
CA LEU A 70 -13.42 -2.16 -6.24
C LEU A 70 -11.95 -1.96 -5.85
N VAL A 71 -11.42 -0.75 -6.03
CA VAL A 71 -10.06 -0.36 -5.66
C VAL A 71 -9.82 -0.47 -4.13
N ALA A 72 -10.87 -0.48 -3.32
CA ALA A 72 -10.81 -0.68 -1.86
C ALA A 72 -10.89 -2.15 -1.41
N LYS A 73 -10.87 -3.13 -2.34
CA LYS A 73 -10.89 -4.55 -2.01
C LYS A 73 -9.58 -5.03 -1.34
N HIS A 74 -8.44 -4.47 -1.76
CA HIS A 74 -7.09 -4.82 -1.27
C HIS A 74 -6.20 -3.56 -1.11
N GLY A 75 -5.01 -3.74 -0.54
CA GLY A 75 -3.98 -2.69 -0.46
C GLY A 75 -4.29 -1.51 0.48
N PRO A 76 -3.57 -0.38 0.33
CA PRO A 76 -3.73 0.84 1.11
C PRO A 76 -5.20 1.32 1.24
N PRO A 77 -6.03 1.36 0.17
CA PRO A 77 -7.39 1.87 0.30
C PRO A 77 -8.30 0.99 1.18
N LYS A 78 -8.10 -0.34 1.19
CA LYS A 78 -8.79 -1.24 2.13
C LYS A 78 -8.49 -0.87 3.58
N VAL A 79 -7.21 -0.73 3.92
CA VAL A 79 -6.78 -0.53 5.31
C VAL A 79 -7.08 0.89 5.81
N ILE A 80 -6.98 1.90 4.94
CA ILE A 80 -7.36 3.29 5.25
C ILE A 80 -8.87 3.40 5.55
N ARG A 81 -9.71 2.69 4.80
CA ARG A 81 -11.17 2.63 5.04
C ARG A 81 -11.57 2.03 6.40
N GLY A 82 -10.64 1.35 7.10
CA GLY A 82 -10.93 0.61 8.33
C GLY A 82 -11.23 -0.87 8.07
N GLY A 83 -10.88 -1.39 6.89
CA GLY A 83 -11.22 -2.74 6.45
C GLY A 83 -12.55 -2.79 5.68
N ALA A 84 -12.63 -3.78 4.80
CA ALA A 84 -13.89 -4.45 4.50
C ALA A 84 -14.00 -5.63 5.48
N PRO A 85 -15.21 -6.14 5.80
CA PRO A 85 -15.35 -7.40 6.53
C PRO A 85 -14.52 -8.50 5.86
N GLU A 86 -14.10 -9.47 6.66
CA GLU A 86 -13.34 -10.63 6.23
C GLU A 86 -14.02 -11.27 5.02
N ILE A 87 -13.37 -11.21 3.86
CA ILE A 87 -13.90 -11.88 2.67
C ILE A 87 -13.67 -13.36 2.94
N ALA A 88 -14.75 -14.10 3.19
CA ALA A 88 -14.68 -15.56 3.28
C ALA A 88 -13.90 -16.08 2.06
N PRO A 89 -12.97 -17.04 2.24
CA PRO A 89 -12.13 -17.56 1.17
C PRO A 89 -12.97 -17.88 -0.07
N ALA A 90 -12.47 -17.56 -1.27
CA ALA A 90 -13.17 -17.97 -2.48
C ALA A 90 -13.25 -19.50 -2.50
N ALA A 91 -14.30 -20.07 -3.07
CA ALA A 91 -14.51 -21.51 -3.04
C ALA A 91 -13.33 -22.25 -3.73
N GLY A 92 -12.42 -22.80 -2.92
CA GLY A 92 -11.16 -23.40 -3.38
C GLY A 92 -9.89 -22.85 -2.70
N ASP A 93 -9.94 -21.66 -2.08
CA ASP A 93 -8.82 -21.12 -1.32
C ASP A 93 -8.62 -21.89 0.00
N VAL A 94 -7.36 -22.19 0.34
CA VAL A 94 -7.01 -22.64 1.70
C VAL A 94 -7.33 -21.50 2.66
N PRO A 95 -8.10 -21.74 3.75
CA PRO A 95 -8.36 -20.71 4.74
C PRO A 95 -7.05 -20.12 5.26
N LEU A 96 -6.90 -18.80 5.14
CA LEU A 96 -5.79 -18.11 5.79
C LEU A 96 -5.88 -18.39 7.31
N PRO A 97 -4.75 -18.60 8.00
CA PRO A 97 -4.76 -18.67 9.44
C PRO A 97 -5.35 -17.35 10.00
N PRO A 98 -6.08 -17.39 11.13
CA PRO A 98 -6.63 -16.18 11.73
C PRO A 98 -5.52 -15.16 11.99
N GLU A 99 -5.80 -13.89 11.70
CA GLU A 99 -4.86 -12.80 11.94
C GLU A 99 -4.53 -12.72 13.43
N THR A 100 -3.24 -12.72 13.79
CA THR A 100 -2.84 -12.62 15.20
C THR A 100 -3.05 -11.19 15.71
N PRO A 101 -3.23 -10.98 17.03
CA PRO A 101 -3.37 -9.64 17.60
C PRO A 101 -2.20 -8.70 17.24
N GLU A 102 -0.98 -9.22 17.13
CA GLU A 102 0.20 -8.46 16.73
C GLU A 102 0.16 -8.07 15.26
N ALA A 103 -0.29 -8.97 14.38
CA ALA A 103 -0.46 -8.69 12.95
C ALA A 103 -1.55 -7.62 12.73
N GLN A 104 -2.68 -7.73 13.44
CA GLN A 104 -3.73 -6.71 13.43
C GLN A 104 -3.21 -5.36 13.93
N ALA A 105 -2.51 -5.31 15.07
CA ALA A 105 -1.96 -4.07 15.62
C ALA A 105 -0.93 -3.43 14.67
N GLN A 106 -0.09 -4.23 14.01
CA GLN A 106 0.86 -3.75 13.01
C GLN A 106 0.16 -3.23 11.74
N ARG A 107 -0.92 -3.90 11.29
CA ARG A 107 -1.77 -3.42 10.18
C ARG A 107 -2.43 -2.08 10.53
N GLU A 108 -2.95 -1.94 11.74
CA GLU A 108 -3.57 -0.70 12.23
C GLU A 108 -2.55 0.44 12.34
N LYS A 109 -1.35 0.17 12.87
CA LYS A 109 -0.22 1.12 12.90
C LYS A 109 0.18 1.59 11.49
N SER A 110 0.32 0.66 10.54
CA SER A 110 0.61 1.01 9.14
C SER A 110 -0.52 1.82 8.49
N ALA A 111 -1.78 1.50 8.79
CA ALA A 111 -2.93 2.24 8.29
C ALA A 111 -3.05 3.64 8.93
N ALA A 112 -2.69 3.80 10.20
CA ALA A 112 -2.61 5.10 10.86
C ALA A 112 -1.55 5.99 10.18
N MET A 113 -0.34 5.47 9.92
CA MET A 113 0.71 6.19 9.19
C MET A 113 0.23 6.67 7.80
N LEU A 114 -0.49 5.82 7.05
CA LEU A 114 -1.08 6.23 5.77
C LEU A 114 -2.10 7.37 5.93
N ARG A 115 -2.96 7.31 6.95
CA ARG A 115 -3.98 8.34 7.25
C ARG A 115 -3.41 9.65 7.79
N THR A 116 -2.25 9.64 8.43
CA THR A 116 -1.70 10.83 9.10
C THR A 116 -0.57 11.49 8.33
N ASN A 117 0.07 10.79 7.39
CA ASN A 117 1.25 11.29 6.69
C ASN A 117 1.08 11.51 5.18
N PHE A 118 0.14 10.84 4.49
CA PHE A 118 0.08 10.82 3.02
C PHE A 118 -1.25 11.30 2.46
N ILE A 119 -1.21 12.00 1.32
CA ILE A 119 -2.32 11.98 0.37
C ILE A 119 -2.24 10.63 -0.35
N VAL A 120 -3.33 9.87 -0.37
CA VAL A 120 -3.40 8.60 -1.10
C VAL A 120 -4.40 8.73 -2.23
N VAL A 121 -3.93 8.55 -3.47
CA VAL A 121 -4.76 8.51 -4.67
C VAL A 121 -4.72 7.10 -5.24
N SER A 122 -5.89 6.54 -5.54
CA SER A 122 -6.01 5.19 -6.09
C SER A 122 -6.98 5.21 -7.27
N PRO A 123 -6.48 5.39 -8.51
CA PRO A 123 -7.30 5.43 -9.70
C PRO A 123 -7.93 4.06 -9.97
N GLN A 124 -9.08 4.07 -10.65
CA GLN A 124 -9.76 2.89 -11.15
C GLN A 124 -9.41 2.68 -12.63
N CYS A 125 -8.88 1.50 -12.96
CA CYS A 125 -8.63 1.05 -14.33
C CYS A 125 -9.91 0.38 -14.92
N PRO A 126 -10.48 0.92 -16.01
CA PRO A 126 -11.68 0.34 -16.63
C PRO A 126 -11.52 -1.12 -17.07
N SER A 127 -12.63 -1.86 -17.06
CA SER A 127 -12.69 -3.22 -17.63
C SER A 127 -12.16 -3.25 -19.07
N GLY A 128 -11.40 -4.29 -19.41
CA GLY A 128 -10.79 -4.43 -20.74
C GLY A 128 -9.59 -3.51 -21.02
N THR A 129 -9.13 -2.73 -20.04
CA THR A 129 -7.94 -1.87 -20.16
C THR A 129 -6.84 -2.25 -19.18
N SER A 130 -5.70 -1.55 -19.25
CA SER A 130 -4.53 -1.71 -18.40
C SER A 130 -3.86 -0.35 -18.14
N TRP A 131 -2.78 -0.33 -17.35
CA TRP A 131 -2.08 0.90 -16.93
C TRP A 131 -1.09 1.46 -17.98
N ASN A 132 -0.96 0.80 -19.13
CA ASN A 132 -0.07 1.13 -20.25
C ASN A 132 -0.83 1.65 -21.48
#